data_AF-K5CMB9-F1
#
_entry.id   AF-K5CMB9-F1
#
_cell.length_a   1.000
_cell.length_b   1.000
_cell.length_c   1.000
_cell.angle_alpha   90.00
_cell.angle_beta   90.00
_cell.angle_gamma   90.00
#
_symmetry.space_group_name_H-M   'P 1'
#
loop_
_entity.id
_entity.type
_entity.pdbx_description
1 polymer ?
#
loop_
_entity_poly.entity_id
_entity_poly.type
_entity_poly.pdbx_seq_one_letter_code
_entity_poly.pdbx_strand_id
1 'polypeptide(L)'
;MKKYLVAAFVALLGVFNATAQENKTIEVFECEANKLTVEGSTLICTGFGHLVFPKMDYSNYTGINFEAANFEKLDEKATSAVCSLKIEYTKNGETVKTSMGFYRTGKKKIEFKSFKDEKQGVISIDPSTITKVSIGMGKNKKVDINNIVLVAKK
;
A
#
# COMPACT_ATOMS: atom_id res chain seq x y z
N MET A 1 41.77 39.26 -45.58
CA MET A 1 40.80 39.27 -44.46
C MET A 1 40.00 37.97 -44.49
N LYS A 2 40.24 37.05 -43.54
CA LYS A 2 39.58 35.74 -43.47
C LYS A 2 38.20 35.89 -42.84
N LYS A 3 37.15 35.43 -43.54
CA LYS A 3 35.77 35.38 -43.03
C LYS A 3 35.63 34.09 -42.21
N TYR A 4 35.47 34.23 -40.90
CA TYR A 4 35.13 33.11 -40.04
C TYR A 4 33.60 32.98 -39.99
N LEU A 5 33.09 31.93 -40.61
CA LEU A 5 31.73 31.45 -40.40
C LEU A 5 31.67 30.88 -38.99
N VAL A 6 30.95 31.55 -38.08
CA VAL A 6 30.63 30.97 -36.77
C VAL A 6 29.27 30.30 -36.90
N ALA A 7 29.28 28.98 -37.08
CA ALA A 7 28.07 28.17 -36.99
C ALA A 7 27.68 28.04 -35.50
N ALA A 8 26.59 28.68 -35.10
CA ALA A 8 26.02 28.50 -33.78
C ALA A 8 25.30 27.15 -33.71
N PHE A 9 25.90 26.18 -33.03
CA PHE A 9 25.22 24.94 -32.65
C PHE A 9 24.28 25.24 -31.49
N VAL A 10 22.97 25.35 -31.76
CA VAL A 10 21.94 25.36 -30.73
C VAL A 10 21.73 23.90 -30.30
N ALA A 11 22.37 23.50 -29.21
CA ALA A 11 22.06 22.24 -28.55
C ALA A 11 20.65 22.38 -27.92
N LEU A 12 19.65 21.73 -28.52
CA LEU A 12 18.42 21.40 -27.80
C LEU A 12 18.81 20.44 -26.67
N LEU A 13 19.02 20.99 -25.47
CA LEU A 13 18.84 20.26 -24.23
C LEU A 13 17.36 19.88 -24.16
N GLY A 14 17.02 18.73 -24.74
CA GLY A 14 15.77 18.06 -24.47
C GLY A 14 15.69 17.82 -22.97
N VAL A 15 14.95 18.66 -22.27
CA VAL A 15 14.66 18.48 -20.85
C VAL A 15 13.84 17.20 -20.77
N PHE A 16 14.49 16.08 -20.42
CA PHE A 16 13.79 14.92 -19.91
C PHE A 16 13.14 15.36 -18.60
N ASN A 17 11.91 15.86 -18.68
CA ASN A 17 11.04 15.95 -17.51
C ASN A 17 10.69 14.51 -17.12
N ALA A 18 11.62 13.84 -16.43
CA ALA A 18 11.26 12.72 -15.59
C ALA A 18 10.38 13.31 -14.49
N THR A 19 9.06 13.27 -14.67
CA THR A 19 8.14 13.59 -13.59
C THR A 19 8.39 12.57 -12.49
N ALA A 20 9.03 12.98 -11.39
CA ALA A 20 9.16 12.15 -10.21
C ALA A 20 7.74 11.77 -9.76
N GLN A 21 7.43 10.47 -9.74
CA GLN A 21 6.14 9.99 -9.26
C GLN A 21 6.01 10.40 -7.79
N GLU A 22 4.91 11.08 -7.44
CA GLU A 22 4.66 11.50 -6.06
C GLU A 22 3.98 10.39 -5.25
N ASN A 23 4.13 10.47 -3.93
CA ASN A 23 3.36 9.64 -3.00
C ASN A 23 1.86 9.85 -3.23
N LYS A 24 1.07 8.79 -3.09
CA LYS A 24 -0.39 8.87 -3.24
C LYS A 24 -1.08 8.59 -1.92
N THR A 25 -1.83 9.56 -1.42
CA THR A 25 -2.78 9.33 -0.32
C THR A 25 -4.00 8.58 -0.83
N ILE A 26 -4.47 7.62 -0.04
CA ILE A 26 -5.75 6.93 -0.25
C ILE A 26 -6.64 7.29 0.93
N GLU A 27 -7.82 7.82 0.65
CA GLU A 27 -8.78 8.12 1.70
C GLU A 27 -9.62 6.88 2.03
N VAL A 28 -10.01 6.71 3.29
CA VAL A 28 -10.78 5.52 3.71
C VAL A 28 -12.11 5.43 2.98
N PHE A 29 -12.74 6.55 2.65
CA PHE A 29 -14.00 6.58 1.90
C PHE A 29 -13.85 6.16 0.43
N GLU A 30 -12.63 6.16 -0.12
CA GLU A 30 -12.35 5.67 -1.47
C GLU A 30 -12.24 4.14 -1.51
N CYS A 31 -12.09 3.51 -0.34
CA CYS A 31 -11.91 2.08 -0.22
C CYS A 31 -13.26 1.34 -0.19
N GLU A 32 -13.25 0.11 -0.66
CA GLU A 32 -14.40 -0.79 -0.57
C GLU A 32 -14.39 -1.54 0.76
N ALA A 33 -15.46 -1.40 1.53
CA ALA A 33 -15.70 -2.16 2.74
C ALA A 33 -16.28 -3.54 2.41
N ASN A 34 -15.54 -4.61 2.73
CA ASN A 34 -16.01 -5.99 2.58
C ASN A 34 -16.15 -6.65 3.97
N LYS A 35 -17.37 -7.00 4.37
CA LYS A 35 -17.67 -7.66 5.66
C LYS A 35 -17.13 -6.90 6.89
N LEU A 36 -17.06 -5.57 6.79
CA LEU A 36 -16.83 -4.64 7.89
C LEU A 36 -17.66 -3.38 7.67
N THR A 37 -17.87 -2.61 8.72
CA THR A 37 -18.49 -1.28 8.67
C THR A 37 -17.41 -0.22 8.75
N VAL A 38 -17.59 0.88 8.03
CA VAL A 38 -16.69 2.04 8.03
C VAL A 38 -17.44 3.26 8.55
N GLU A 39 -16.92 3.91 9.58
CA GLU A 39 -17.42 5.15 10.14
C GLU A 39 -16.28 6.19 10.15
N GLY A 40 -16.21 7.04 9.13
CA GLY A 40 -15.04 7.91 8.93
C GLY A 40 -13.78 7.08 8.69
N SER A 41 -12.80 7.19 9.57
CA SER A 41 -11.57 6.37 9.57
C SER A 41 -11.70 5.06 10.35
N THR A 42 -12.80 4.88 11.09
CA THR A 42 -12.99 3.74 11.99
C THR A 42 -13.50 2.52 11.22
N LEU A 43 -12.78 1.41 11.33
CA LEU A 43 -13.20 0.10 10.85
C LEU A 43 -13.78 -0.71 12.00
N ILE A 44 -15.02 -1.17 11.87
CA ILE A 44 -15.72 -2.00 12.84
C ILE A 44 -16.00 -3.37 12.20
N CYS A 45 -15.52 -4.45 12.80
CA CYS A 45 -15.65 -5.79 12.24
C CYS A 45 -16.14 -6.78 13.30
N THR A 46 -17.32 -7.37 13.06
CA THR A 46 -17.92 -8.44 13.89
C THR A 46 -17.59 -9.84 13.37
N GLY A 47 -16.94 -9.93 12.20
CA GLY A 47 -16.57 -11.15 11.48
C GLY A 47 -15.12 -11.12 10.99
N PHE A 48 -14.85 -11.58 9.78
CA PHE A 48 -13.57 -11.33 9.13
C PHE A 48 -13.81 -10.45 7.91
N GLY A 49 -13.19 -9.28 7.90
CA GLY A 49 -13.48 -8.23 6.93
C GLY A 49 -12.23 -7.57 6.39
N HIS A 50 -12.41 -6.81 5.32
CA HIS A 50 -11.35 -6.14 4.59
C HIS A 50 -11.77 -4.72 4.21
N LEU A 51 -10.86 -3.76 4.36
CA LEU A 51 -10.93 -2.48 3.69
C LEU A 51 -10.06 -2.58 2.44
N VAL A 52 -10.69 -2.76 1.28
CA VAL A 52 -10.01 -2.99 0.00
C VAL A 52 -9.71 -1.66 -0.66
N PHE A 53 -8.44 -1.44 -1.03
CA PHE A 53 -8.02 -0.18 -1.63
C PHE A 53 -8.53 -0.07 -3.08
N PRO A 54 -8.68 1.16 -3.61
CA PRO A 54 -9.01 1.37 -5.02
C PRO A 54 -8.09 0.55 -5.92
N LYS A 55 -8.66 -0.04 -6.98
CA LYS A 55 -7.86 -0.71 -8.00
C LYS A 55 -7.00 0.32 -8.72
N MET A 56 -5.69 0.09 -8.75
CA MET A 56 -4.74 0.98 -9.41
C MET A 56 -3.45 0.24 -9.78
N ASP A 57 -2.61 0.90 -10.57
CA ASP A 57 -1.27 0.41 -10.89
C ASP A 57 -0.30 0.68 -9.73
N TYR A 58 0.31 -0.39 -9.22
CA TYR A 58 1.28 -0.34 -8.12
C TYR A 58 2.73 -0.31 -8.60
N SER A 59 2.98 -0.38 -9.92
CA SER A 59 4.31 -0.49 -10.53
C SER A 59 5.29 0.58 -10.07
N ASN A 60 4.81 1.80 -9.79
CA ASN A 60 5.65 2.94 -9.39
C ASN A 60 5.74 3.15 -7.88
N TYR A 61 5.28 2.20 -7.07
CA TYR A 61 5.30 2.30 -5.62
C TYR A 61 6.21 1.23 -5.00
N THR A 62 6.81 1.58 -3.87
CA THR A 62 7.73 0.71 -3.10
C THR A 62 7.05 0.08 -1.89
N GLY A 63 5.93 0.64 -1.45
CA GLY A 63 5.27 0.24 -0.24
C GLY A 63 4.09 1.11 0.15
N ILE A 64 3.61 0.88 1.37
CA ILE A 64 2.42 1.51 1.95
C ILE A 64 2.74 1.91 3.38
N ASN A 65 2.37 3.15 3.71
CA ASN A 65 2.33 3.63 5.08
C ASN A 65 0.88 3.81 5.50
N PHE A 66 0.59 3.57 6.77
CA PHE A 66 -0.69 3.94 7.38
C PHE A 66 -0.52 4.04 8.89
N GLU A 67 -1.52 4.55 9.59
CA GLU A 67 -1.55 4.63 11.03
C GLU A 67 -2.76 3.87 11.57
N ALA A 68 -2.53 2.95 12.50
CA ALA A 68 -3.59 2.27 13.23
C ALA A 68 -3.73 2.89 14.61
N ALA A 69 -4.91 3.38 14.98
CA ALA A 69 -5.17 4.01 16.28
C ALA A 69 -6.43 3.45 16.93
N ASN A 70 -6.65 3.79 18.22
CA ASN A 70 -7.87 3.49 18.96
C ASN A 70 -8.37 2.04 18.83
N PHE A 71 -7.43 1.08 18.89
CA PHE A 71 -7.76 -0.33 18.79
C PHE A 71 -8.58 -0.78 20.01
N GLU A 72 -9.72 -1.40 19.74
CA GLU A 72 -10.63 -1.94 20.74
C GLU A 72 -11.04 -3.36 20.36
N LYS A 73 -11.07 -4.24 21.36
CA LYS A 73 -11.72 -5.55 21.26
C LYS A 73 -13.18 -5.38 21.68
N LEU A 74 -14.09 -5.74 20.79
CA LEU A 74 -15.53 -5.72 21.05
C LEU A 74 -16.01 -6.99 21.79
N ASP A 75 -15.11 -7.95 21.98
CA ASP A 75 -15.30 -9.21 22.68
C ASP A 75 -13.96 -9.60 23.32
N GLU A 76 -13.96 -10.02 24.59
CA GLU A 76 -12.75 -10.39 25.32
C GLU A 76 -11.97 -11.54 24.66
N LYS A 77 -12.67 -12.41 23.93
CA LYS A 77 -12.08 -13.54 23.18
C LYS A 77 -11.45 -13.11 21.86
N ALA A 78 -11.64 -11.86 21.43
CA ALA A 78 -11.02 -11.35 20.21
C ALA A 78 -9.49 -11.38 20.31
N THR A 79 -8.82 -11.73 19.21
CA THR A 79 -7.36 -11.82 19.19
C THR A 79 -6.74 -10.42 19.31
N SER A 80 -5.53 -10.33 19.87
CA SER A 80 -4.83 -9.06 20.07
C SER A 80 -4.18 -8.47 18.80
N ALA A 81 -4.31 -9.14 17.65
CA ALA A 81 -3.90 -8.56 16.38
C ALA A 81 -4.80 -7.35 16.06
N VAL A 82 -4.20 -6.18 15.86
CA VAL A 82 -4.89 -4.94 15.56
C VAL A 82 -5.51 -4.99 14.17
N CYS A 83 -4.67 -5.25 13.16
CA CYS A 83 -5.07 -5.40 11.76
C CYS A 83 -3.96 -6.13 10.99
N SER A 84 -4.12 -6.28 9.67
CA SER A 84 -3.07 -6.77 8.78
C SER A 84 -3.07 -5.99 7.47
N LEU A 85 -1.89 -5.80 6.86
CA LEU A 85 -1.82 -5.41 5.45
C LEU A 85 -1.80 -6.67 4.60
N LYS A 86 -2.71 -6.80 3.65
CA LYS A 86 -2.81 -7.97 2.76
C LYS A 86 -2.57 -7.55 1.31
N ILE A 87 -1.78 -8.36 0.60
CA ILE A 87 -1.44 -8.17 -0.80
C ILE A 87 -1.85 -9.42 -1.58
N GLU A 88 -2.58 -9.24 -2.67
CA GLU A 88 -2.79 -10.26 -3.70
C GLU A 88 -2.01 -9.83 -4.94
N TYR A 89 -1.25 -10.76 -5.52
CA TYR A 89 -0.42 -10.50 -6.69
C TYR A 89 -0.32 -11.74 -7.58
N THR A 90 -0.01 -11.55 -8.85
CA THR A 90 0.12 -12.64 -9.81
C THR A 90 1.57 -13.14 -9.88
N LYS A 91 1.78 -14.45 -9.74
CA LYS A 91 3.08 -15.10 -9.91
C LYS A 91 2.88 -16.36 -10.73
N ASN A 92 3.61 -16.48 -11.85
CA ASN A 92 3.50 -17.62 -12.78
C ASN A 92 2.06 -17.90 -13.25
N GLY A 93 1.26 -16.86 -13.46
CA GLY A 93 -0.16 -16.98 -13.86
C GLY A 93 -1.13 -17.29 -12.72
N GLU A 94 -0.65 -17.55 -11.51
CA GLU A 94 -1.48 -17.84 -10.34
C GLU A 94 -1.65 -16.62 -9.44
N THR A 95 -2.79 -16.56 -8.73
CA THR A 95 -3.00 -15.56 -7.67
C THR A 95 -2.36 -16.04 -6.38
N VAL A 96 -1.36 -15.29 -5.92
CA VAL A 96 -0.68 -15.51 -4.63
C VAL A 96 -1.16 -14.45 -3.64
N LYS A 97 -1.31 -14.85 -2.38
CA LYS A 97 -1.74 -13.96 -1.29
C LYS A 97 -0.70 -13.97 -0.18
N THR A 98 -0.37 -12.79 0.33
CA THR A 98 0.47 -12.65 1.51
C THR A 98 -0.09 -11.58 2.44
N SER A 99 0.29 -11.62 3.71
CA SER A 99 -0.16 -10.66 4.70
C SER A 99 0.86 -10.41 5.79
N MET A 100 0.87 -9.19 6.31
CA MET A 100 1.65 -8.79 7.48
C MET A 100 0.70 -8.37 8.59
N GLY A 101 0.72 -9.10 9.71
CA GLY A 101 -0.09 -8.80 10.89
C GLY A 101 0.56 -7.75 11.80
N PHE A 102 -0.25 -6.86 12.37
CA PHE A 102 0.19 -5.85 13.34
C PHE A 102 -0.49 -6.07 14.68
N TYR A 103 0.29 -6.11 15.76
CA TYR A 103 -0.19 -6.37 17.12
C TYR A 103 -0.14 -5.14 18.04
N ARG A 104 0.23 -3.99 17.49
CA ARG A 104 0.31 -2.71 18.19
C ARG A 104 -0.25 -1.61 17.30
N THR A 105 -0.83 -0.58 17.90
CA THR A 105 -1.22 0.67 17.23
C THR A 105 0.02 1.48 16.81
N GLY A 106 -0.19 2.65 16.23
CA GLY A 106 0.81 3.59 15.72
C GLY A 106 1.11 3.43 14.23
N LYS A 107 2.06 4.24 13.78
CA LYS A 107 2.51 4.32 12.38
C LYS A 107 3.11 3.01 11.89
N LYS A 108 2.66 2.56 10.73
CA LYS A 108 3.15 1.39 10.01
C LYS A 108 3.80 1.86 8.73
N LYS A 109 5.03 1.41 8.48
CA LYS A 109 5.76 1.64 7.24
C LYS A 109 6.11 0.28 6.65
N ILE A 110 5.52 -0.05 5.52
CA ILE A 110 5.64 -1.39 4.93
C ILE A 110 6.19 -1.25 3.53
N GLU A 111 7.33 -1.86 3.27
CA GLU A 111 7.84 -2.02 1.90
C GLU A 111 7.32 -3.33 1.32
N PHE A 112 6.96 -3.37 0.03
CA PHE A 112 6.47 -4.61 -0.60
C PHE A 112 7.48 -5.76 -0.54
N LYS A 113 8.79 -5.44 -0.51
CA LYS A 113 9.87 -6.43 -0.33
C LYS A 113 10.02 -6.98 1.09
N SER A 114 9.27 -6.46 2.07
CA SER A 114 9.37 -6.87 3.48
C SER A 114 8.49 -8.06 3.84
N PHE A 115 7.60 -8.48 2.93
CA PHE A 115 6.74 -9.63 3.13
C PHE A 115 7.54 -10.93 3.16
N LYS A 116 7.07 -11.88 3.98
CA LYS A 116 7.71 -13.18 4.17
C LYS A 116 6.69 -14.29 3.98
N ASP A 117 7.15 -15.39 3.40
CA ASP A 117 6.51 -16.68 3.40
C ASP A 117 7.22 -17.58 4.43
N GLU A 118 6.46 -18.38 5.17
CA GLU A 118 7.02 -19.21 6.26
C GLU A 118 7.97 -20.29 5.75
N LYS A 119 7.83 -20.73 4.49
CA LYS A 119 8.68 -21.77 3.89
C LYS A 119 9.83 -21.17 3.09
N GLN A 120 9.58 -20.05 2.39
CA GLN A 120 10.53 -19.45 1.45
C GLN A 120 11.30 -18.26 2.04
N GLY A 121 10.94 -17.77 3.23
CA GLY A 121 11.54 -16.58 3.82
C GLY A 121 11.04 -15.30 3.15
N VAL A 122 11.90 -14.31 2.94
CA VAL A 122 11.52 -13.06 2.28
C VAL A 122 11.07 -13.34 0.84
N ILE A 123 9.87 -12.88 0.49
CA ILE A 123 9.33 -13.01 -0.86
C ILE A 123 9.52 -11.70 -1.63
N SER A 124 10.06 -11.79 -2.84
CA SER A 124 10.09 -10.65 -3.76
C SER A 124 8.72 -10.51 -4.40
N ILE A 125 8.04 -9.40 -4.11
CA ILE A 125 6.79 -9.00 -4.77
C ILE A 125 7.16 -7.94 -5.80
N ASP A 126 6.93 -8.23 -7.07
CA ASP A 126 6.96 -7.21 -8.12
C ASP A 126 5.70 -6.34 -8.00
N PRO A 127 5.81 -5.04 -7.70
CA PRO A 127 4.65 -4.17 -7.53
C PRO A 127 3.74 -4.13 -8.77
N SER A 128 4.27 -4.33 -9.98
CA SER A 128 3.46 -4.37 -11.20
C SER A 128 2.48 -5.55 -11.26
N THR A 129 2.77 -6.60 -10.48
CA THR A 129 1.93 -7.81 -10.41
C THR A 129 0.86 -7.73 -9.32
N ILE A 130 0.85 -6.68 -8.51
CA ILE A 130 -0.13 -6.51 -7.43
C ILE A 130 -1.50 -6.24 -8.03
N THR A 131 -2.46 -7.10 -7.69
CA THR A 131 -3.84 -7.02 -8.16
C THR A 131 -4.81 -6.50 -7.10
N LYS A 132 -4.44 -6.63 -5.82
CA LYS A 132 -5.25 -6.13 -4.69
C LYS A 132 -4.39 -5.79 -3.49
N VAL A 133 -4.72 -4.68 -2.83
CA VAL A 133 -4.22 -4.34 -1.51
C VAL A 133 -5.40 -4.09 -0.58
N SER A 134 -5.33 -4.57 0.66
CA SER A 134 -6.36 -4.32 1.65
C SER A 134 -5.82 -4.30 3.07
N ILE A 135 -6.53 -3.61 3.96
CA ILE A 135 -6.37 -3.77 5.41
C ILE A 135 -7.35 -4.84 5.88
N GLY A 136 -6.82 -5.93 6.42
CA GLY A 136 -7.60 -7.04 6.97
C GLY A 136 -7.89 -6.87 8.45
N MET A 137 -9.15 -7.09 8.82
CA MET A 137 -9.68 -7.05 10.18
C MET A 137 -10.08 -8.45 10.66
N GLY A 138 -9.76 -8.74 11.92
CA GLY A 138 -10.25 -9.95 12.60
C GLY A 138 -11.59 -9.71 13.30
N LYS A 139 -12.16 -10.80 13.82
CA LYS A 139 -13.44 -10.81 14.52
C LYS A 139 -13.49 -9.94 15.76
N ASN A 140 -14.61 -9.24 15.92
CA ASN A 140 -15.01 -8.47 17.09
C ASN A 140 -13.97 -7.39 17.45
N LYS A 141 -13.66 -6.52 16.48
CA LYS A 141 -12.64 -5.49 16.61
C LYS A 141 -13.10 -4.17 16.04
N LYS A 142 -12.56 -3.11 16.63
CA LYS A 142 -12.64 -1.75 16.13
C LYS A 142 -11.22 -1.16 16.07
N VAL A 143 -10.91 -0.44 15.00
CA VAL A 143 -9.62 0.25 14.85
C VAL A 143 -9.79 1.44 13.92
N ASP A 144 -9.10 2.53 14.19
CA ASP A 144 -9.01 3.65 13.26
C ASP A 144 -7.84 3.44 12.32
N ILE A 145 -8.08 3.56 11.01
CA ILE A 145 -7.05 3.53 9.98
C ILE A 145 -6.95 4.93 9.36
N ASN A 146 -5.79 5.54 9.48
CA ASN A 146 -5.52 6.90 9.04
C ASN A 146 -4.28 6.96 8.15
N ASN A 147 -4.14 8.06 7.41
CA ASN A 147 -2.91 8.42 6.69
C ASN A 147 -2.40 7.29 5.77
N ILE A 148 -3.29 6.65 5.01
CA ILE A 148 -2.91 5.61 4.06
C ILE A 148 -2.18 6.29 2.90
N VAL A 149 -0.91 5.95 2.73
CA VAL A 149 -0.04 6.56 1.71
C VAL A 149 0.72 5.47 0.97
N LEU A 150 0.54 5.40 -0.34
CA LEU A 150 1.44 4.68 -1.23
C LEU A 150 2.74 5.47 -1.42
N VAL A 151 3.86 4.81 -1.18
CA VAL A 151 5.19 5.42 -1.22
C VAL A 151 5.77 5.25 -2.61
N ALA A 152 5.99 6.36 -3.33
CA ALA A 152 6.51 6.32 -4.69
C ALA A 152 7.98 5.86 -4.74
N LYS A 153 8.38 5.29 -5.88
CA LYS A 153 9.78 5.08 -6.23
C LYS A 153 10.45 6.45 -6.39
N LYS A 154 11.62 6.61 -5.80
CA LYS A 154 12.47 7.79 -5.97
C LYS A 154 13.48 7.57 -7.09
#